data_AF-A0A9P7U8D9-F1
#
_entry.id   AF-A0A9P7U8D9-F1
#
_cell.length_a   1.000
_cell.length_b   1.000
_cell.length_c   1.000
_cell.angle_alpha   90.00
_cell.angle_beta   90.00
_cell.angle_gamma   90.00
#
_symmetry.space_group_name_H-M   'P 1'
#
loop_
_entity.id
_entity.type
_entity.pdbx_description
1 polymer ?
#
loop_
_entity_poly.entity_id
_entity_poly.type
_entity_poly.pdbx_seq_one_letter_code
_entity_poly.pdbx_strand_id
1 'polypeptide(L)'
;MDFAWDMAAKLHEKNFIRLVSKKPPILHTVYRLLNKLQMGDWGYRVNIAEMQRMYLRALQVSLVDKAVKMQAQGDKSGTETVLKEGRHLAGLLRDYTQAVQDYEYMTKVSQQPFDFFIASSERYHDNYVLDQVMRKHGVGGRQFADPPRMTYESMKLHALPTGPWGNESFPEPLGGTRNASAKAVLRRNFWFKIMGALVGGAFLVGPMWLLVLKRELYLNLGVATGFVFAFGFSMVGCVDRLDQVFASTLAYSAVLMVFVGVMFDKQFPEGA
;
A
#
# COMPACT_ATOMS: atom_id res chain seq x y z
N MET A 1 11.02 -29.97 -4.85
CA MET A 1 10.81 -28.52 -5.05
C MET A 1 9.92 -28.28 -6.26
N ASP A 2 10.12 -29.00 -7.36
CA ASP A 2 9.41 -28.79 -8.64
C ASP A 2 7.88 -28.78 -8.50
N PHE A 3 7.28 -29.75 -7.79
CA PHE A 3 5.84 -29.77 -7.53
C PHE A 3 5.31 -28.50 -6.83
N ALA A 4 6.06 -27.98 -5.86
CA ALA A 4 5.66 -26.79 -5.12
C ALA A 4 5.76 -25.53 -5.99
N TRP A 5 6.76 -25.47 -6.86
CA TRP A 5 6.92 -24.39 -7.84
C TRP A 5 5.84 -24.41 -8.90
N ASP A 6 5.49 -25.57 -9.45
CA ASP A 6 4.41 -25.69 -10.44
C ASP A 6 3.06 -25.24 -9.85
N MET A 7 2.77 -25.64 -8.61
CA MET A 7 1.57 -25.22 -7.90
C MET A 7 1.55 -23.71 -7.65
N ALA A 8 2.68 -23.15 -7.19
CA ALA A 8 2.79 -21.72 -6.92
C ALA A 8 2.70 -20.89 -8.22
N ALA A 9 3.35 -21.32 -9.30
CA ALA A 9 3.29 -20.69 -10.61
C ALA A 9 1.86 -20.63 -11.15
N LYS A 10 1.14 -21.76 -11.08
CA LYS A 10 -0.26 -21.84 -11.53
C LYS A 10 -1.20 -20.91 -10.75
N LEU A 11 -0.95 -20.71 -9.45
CA LEU A 11 -1.76 -19.81 -8.61
C LEU A 11 -1.51 -18.32 -8.91
N HIS A 12 -0.30 -17.96 -9.30
CA HIS A 12 0.11 -16.56 -9.47
C HIS A 12 0.27 -16.10 -10.93
N GLU A 13 0.12 -16.99 -11.91
CA GLU A 13 0.33 -16.76 -13.36
C GLU A 13 -0.27 -15.44 -13.87
N LYS A 14 -1.44 -15.04 -13.36
CA LYS A 14 -2.20 -13.87 -13.85
C LYS A 14 -1.78 -12.52 -13.24
N ASN A 15 -0.93 -12.50 -12.22
CA ASN A 15 -0.67 -11.28 -11.44
C ASN A 15 0.71 -10.66 -11.65
N PHE A 16 1.64 -11.34 -12.33
CA PHE A 16 3.02 -10.86 -12.48
C PHE A 16 3.15 -9.68 -13.42
N ILE A 17 2.46 -9.74 -14.55
CA ILE A 17 2.57 -8.78 -15.64
C ILE A 17 1.21 -8.12 -15.83
N ARG A 18 1.20 -6.79 -15.73
CA ARG A 18 0.02 -5.99 -16.03
C ARG A 18 0.32 -5.06 -17.19
N LEU A 19 -0.67 -4.88 -18.06
CA LEU A 19 -0.62 -3.88 -19.10
C LEU A 19 -0.84 -2.50 -18.46
N VAL A 20 -0.02 -1.53 -18.84
CA VAL A 20 -0.22 -0.12 -18.47
C VAL A 20 -0.43 0.72 -19.71
N SER A 21 -1.28 1.73 -19.59
CA SER A 21 -1.56 2.69 -20.66
C SER A 21 -1.19 4.09 -20.19
N LYS A 22 -0.62 4.88 -21.09
CA LYS A 22 -0.32 6.28 -20.79
C LYS A 22 -1.61 7.05 -20.53
N LYS A 23 -1.76 7.59 -19.32
CA LYS A 23 -2.92 8.41 -18.95
C LYS A 23 -2.96 9.64 -19.86
N PRO A 24 -4.04 9.86 -20.62
CA PRO A 24 -4.13 11.07 -21.42
C PRO A 24 -4.29 12.30 -20.51
N PRO A 25 -3.80 13.47 -20.94
CA PRO A 25 -3.98 14.72 -20.18
C PRO A 25 -5.47 15.00 -19.91
N ILE A 26 -5.75 15.62 -18.77
CA ILE A 26 -7.04 15.70 -18.05
C ILE A 26 -8.26 16.21 -18.87
N LEU A 27 -8.07 16.77 -20.07
CA LEU A 27 -9.12 17.29 -20.97
C LEU A 27 -9.94 16.21 -21.73
N HIS A 28 -10.06 15.00 -21.18
CA HIS A 28 -10.38 13.79 -21.97
C HIS A 28 -11.86 13.38 -22.08
N THR A 29 -12.82 14.05 -21.44
CA THR A 29 -14.23 13.69 -21.63
C THR A 29 -14.66 13.89 -23.10
N VAL A 30 -14.10 14.92 -23.75
CA VAL A 30 -14.33 15.26 -25.17
C VAL A 30 -13.49 14.39 -26.11
N TYR A 31 -12.23 14.10 -25.76
CA TYR A 31 -11.35 13.23 -26.55
C TYR A 31 -11.76 11.75 -26.53
N ARG A 32 -12.40 11.27 -25.46
CA ARG A 32 -12.93 9.89 -25.35
C ARG A 32 -14.02 9.58 -26.38
N LEU A 33 -14.74 10.60 -26.84
CA LEU A 33 -15.78 10.47 -27.87
C LEU A 33 -15.21 10.56 -29.29
N LEU A 34 -14.18 11.38 -29.51
CA LEU A 34 -13.58 11.62 -30.83
C LEU A 34 -12.49 10.59 -31.21
N ASN A 35 -11.77 10.02 -30.25
CA ASN A 35 -10.55 9.25 -30.52
C ASN A 35 -10.73 7.73 -30.38
N LYS A 36 -11.83 7.20 -30.93
CA LYS A 36 -12.12 5.75 -30.97
C LYS A 36 -11.05 4.91 -31.72
N LEU A 37 -9.98 5.51 -32.25
CA LEU A 37 -9.00 4.83 -33.12
C LEU A 37 -7.50 5.14 -32.86
N GLN A 38 -7.10 6.07 -31.99
CA GLN A 38 -5.68 6.25 -31.66
C GLN A 38 -5.41 5.79 -30.23
N MET A 39 -5.16 4.49 -30.11
CA MET A 39 -4.72 3.87 -28.86
C MET A 39 -3.33 4.42 -28.49
N GLY A 40 -3.23 4.99 -27.28
CA GLY A 40 -1.99 5.58 -26.77
C GLY A 40 -0.87 4.57 -26.57
N ASP A 41 0.32 5.06 -26.25
CA ASP A 41 1.46 4.21 -25.91
C ASP A 41 1.10 3.24 -24.78
N TRP A 42 1.30 1.94 -25.07
CA TRP A 42 1.15 0.85 -24.12
C TRP A 42 2.51 0.40 -23.61
N GLY A 43 2.49 -0.17 -22.42
CA GLY A 43 3.68 -0.69 -21.76
C GLY A 43 3.32 -1.78 -20.77
N TYR A 44 4.33 -2.25 -20.06
CA TYR A 44 4.24 -3.34 -19.11
C TYR A 44 4.61 -2.89 -17.72
N ARG A 45 3.97 -3.49 -16.73
CA ARG A 45 4.37 -3.39 -15.34
C ARG A 45 4.56 -4.80 -14.79
N VAL A 46 5.75 -5.08 -14.30
CA VAL A 46 6.14 -6.35 -13.69
C VAL A 46 6.30 -6.14 -12.19
N ASN A 47 5.56 -6.92 -11.40
CA ASN A 47 5.61 -6.85 -9.95
C ASN A 47 6.49 -7.97 -9.37
N ILE A 48 7.71 -7.62 -8.97
CA ILE A 48 8.68 -8.54 -8.36
C ILE A 48 8.20 -8.97 -6.96
N ALA A 49 7.42 -8.15 -6.25
CA ALA A 49 6.84 -8.55 -4.97
C ALA A 49 5.86 -9.72 -5.11
N GLU A 50 5.16 -9.85 -6.25
CA GLU A 50 4.35 -11.03 -6.53
C GLU A 50 5.21 -12.28 -6.75
N MET A 51 6.41 -12.14 -7.33
CA MET A 51 7.36 -13.26 -7.45
C MET A 51 7.83 -13.74 -6.08
N GLN A 52 8.07 -12.82 -5.15
CA GLN A 52 8.39 -13.19 -3.77
C GLN A 52 7.22 -13.88 -3.06
N ARG A 53 5.97 -13.45 -3.30
CA ARG A 53 4.78 -14.14 -2.80
C ARG A 53 4.68 -15.57 -3.34
N MET A 54 4.96 -15.76 -4.63
CA MET A 54 5.03 -17.08 -5.25
C MET A 54 6.10 -17.95 -4.59
N TYR A 55 7.31 -17.41 -4.36
CA TYR A 55 8.40 -18.13 -3.69
C TYR A 55 8.02 -18.55 -2.27
N LEU A 56 7.43 -17.63 -1.49
CA LEU A 56 6.89 -17.93 -0.16
C LEU A 56 5.87 -19.07 -0.18
N ARG A 57 4.97 -19.06 -1.17
CA ARG A 57 3.97 -20.12 -1.34
C ARG A 57 4.63 -21.47 -1.66
N ALA A 58 5.64 -21.49 -2.52
CA ALA A 58 6.39 -22.71 -2.85
C ALA A 58 7.12 -23.27 -1.61
N LEU A 59 7.73 -22.41 -0.80
CA LEU A 59 8.36 -22.82 0.47
C LEU A 59 7.32 -23.35 1.47
N GLN A 60 6.18 -22.69 1.59
CA GLN A 60 5.09 -23.13 2.46
C GLN A 60 4.58 -24.53 2.06
N VAL A 61 4.32 -24.76 0.77
CA VAL A 61 3.90 -26.08 0.26
C VAL A 61 4.96 -27.14 0.55
N SER A 62 6.25 -26.80 0.36
CA SER A 62 7.36 -27.72 0.63
C SER A 62 7.48 -28.08 2.11
N LEU A 63 7.25 -27.12 3.02
CA LEU A 63 7.23 -27.36 4.46
C LEU A 63 6.05 -28.25 4.86
N VAL A 64 4.86 -28.01 4.31
CA VAL A 64 3.67 -28.83 4.57
C VAL A 64 3.86 -30.27 4.07
N ASP A 65 4.35 -30.45 2.85
CA ASP A 65 4.66 -31.78 2.28
C ASP A 65 5.66 -32.53 3.17
N LYS A 66 6.71 -31.85 3.65
CA LYS A 66 7.70 -32.46 4.53
C LYS A 66 7.11 -32.83 5.90
N ALA A 67 6.29 -31.96 6.48
CA ALA A 67 5.62 -32.23 7.75
C ALA A 67 4.70 -33.45 7.66
N VAL A 68 3.91 -33.56 6.58
CA VAL A 68 3.03 -34.71 6.32
C VAL A 68 3.85 -35.99 6.14
N LYS A 69 4.95 -35.95 5.39
CA LYS A 69 5.85 -37.10 5.22
C LYS A 69 6.45 -37.57 6.54
N MET A 70 6.92 -36.65 7.38
CA MET A 70 7.47 -36.98 8.70
C MET A 70 6.42 -37.60 9.62
N GLN A 71 5.18 -37.08 9.59
CA GLN A 71 4.08 -37.65 10.37
C GLN A 71 3.68 -39.05 9.88
N ALA A 72 3.66 -39.27 8.56
CA ALA A 72 3.30 -40.57 7.97
C ALA A 72 4.40 -41.64 8.12
N GLN A 73 5.68 -41.23 8.19
CA GLN A 73 6.85 -42.12 8.23
C GLN A 73 7.46 -42.28 9.63
N GLY A 74 6.91 -41.60 10.64
CA GLY A 74 7.50 -41.40 11.97
C GLY A 74 7.86 -42.65 12.77
N ASP A 75 7.51 -43.85 12.30
CA ASP A 75 7.74 -45.12 13.00
C ASP A 75 8.72 -46.08 12.27
N LYS A 76 9.17 -45.74 11.04
CA LYS A 76 9.91 -46.69 10.16
C LYS A 76 11.30 -46.21 9.73
N SER A 77 11.70 -44.99 10.06
CA SER A 77 12.92 -44.38 9.55
C SER A 77 14.06 -44.52 10.56
N GLY A 78 15.17 -45.15 10.15
CA GLY A 78 16.36 -45.32 11.00
C GLY A 78 16.98 -44.00 11.46
N THR A 79 17.83 -44.05 12.48
CA THR A 79 18.43 -42.87 13.13
C THR A 79 19.19 -41.95 12.16
N GLU A 80 19.81 -42.51 11.11
CA GLU A 80 20.58 -41.73 10.13
C GLU A 80 19.68 -40.94 9.15
N THR A 81 18.53 -41.50 8.75
CA THR A 81 17.58 -40.80 7.89
C THR A 81 16.93 -39.63 8.63
N VAL A 82 16.60 -39.79 9.91
CA VAL A 82 16.08 -38.70 10.75
C VAL A 82 17.02 -37.50 10.81
N LEU A 83 18.34 -37.73 10.96
CA LEU A 83 19.35 -36.67 11.00
C LEU A 83 19.51 -35.93 9.66
N LYS A 84 19.44 -36.63 8.53
CA LYS A 84 19.50 -36.00 7.19
C LYS A 84 18.24 -35.20 6.91
N GLU A 85 17.07 -35.74 7.26
CA GLU A 85 15.79 -35.06 7.08
C GLU A 85 15.64 -33.84 7.98
N GLY A 86 16.10 -33.92 9.23
CA GLY A 86 16.12 -32.78 10.15
C GLY A 86 16.98 -31.62 9.64
N ARG A 87 18.16 -31.90 9.07
CA ARG A 87 19.01 -30.87 8.44
C ARG A 87 18.32 -30.20 7.26
N HIS A 88 17.66 -30.97 6.40
CA HIS A 88 16.92 -30.42 5.27
C HIS A 88 15.72 -29.57 5.72
N LEU A 89 14.99 -30.01 6.75
CA LEU A 89 13.90 -29.25 7.34
C LEU A 89 14.41 -27.92 7.94
N ALA A 90 15.53 -27.94 8.66
CA ALA A 90 16.14 -26.73 9.21
C ALA A 90 16.52 -25.74 8.10
N GLY A 91 17.05 -26.24 6.98
CA GLY A 91 17.30 -25.43 5.78
C GLY A 91 16.03 -24.77 5.23
N LEU A 92 14.97 -25.55 5.00
CA LEU A 92 13.69 -25.04 4.51
C LEU A 92 13.05 -24.02 5.47
N LEU A 93 13.13 -24.26 6.78
CA LEU A 93 12.62 -23.32 7.79
C LEU A 93 13.39 -22.01 7.75
N ARG A 94 14.72 -22.07 7.66
CA ARG A 94 15.56 -20.87 7.52
C ARG A 94 15.20 -20.08 6.26
N ASP A 95 15.11 -20.75 5.12
CA ASP A 95 14.79 -20.11 3.84
C ASP A 95 13.38 -19.49 3.87
N TYR A 96 12.41 -20.16 4.51
CA TYR A 96 11.07 -19.62 4.74
C TYR A 96 11.08 -18.39 5.65
N THR A 97 11.78 -18.45 6.79
CA THR A 97 11.88 -17.30 7.70
C THR A 97 12.54 -16.10 7.03
N GLN A 98 13.60 -16.32 6.25
CA GLN A 98 14.25 -15.27 5.47
C GLN A 98 13.28 -14.69 4.44
N ALA A 99 12.58 -15.54 3.68
CA ALA A 99 11.64 -15.09 2.68
C ALA A 99 10.49 -14.26 3.27
N VAL A 100 10.05 -14.57 4.50
CA VAL A 100 9.05 -13.79 5.25
C VAL A 100 9.61 -12.43 5.64
N GLN A 101 10.84 -12.37 6.15
CA GLN A 101 11.51 -11.10 6.47
C GLN A 101 11.69 -10.22 5.23
N ASP A 102 12.12 -10.81 4.11
CA ASP A 102 12.27 -10.11 2.84
C ASP A 102 10.92 -9.57 2.36
N TYR A 103 9.85 -10.34 2.51
CA TYR A 103 8.49 -9.89 2.17
C TYR A 103 8.00 -8.73 3.06
N GLU A 104 8.27 -8.77 4.36
CA GLU A 104 7.99 -7.63 5.24
C GLU A 104 8.79 -6.40 4.84
N TYR A 105 10.06 -6.58 4.48
CA TYR A 105 10.89 -5.49 3.96
C TYR A 105 10.31 -4.91 2.67
N MET A 106 9.95 -5.75 1.70
CA MET A 106 9.28 -5.32 0.46
C MET A 106 7.99 -4.56 0.74
N THR A 107 7.19 -5.03 1.70
CA THR A 107 5.94 -4.37 2.09
C THR A 107 6.20 -2.98 2.67
N LYS A 108 7.21 -2.82 3.54
CA LYS A 108 7.61 -1.52 4.10
C LYS A 108 8.09 -0.57 3.00
N VAL A 109 8.86 -1.07 2.03
CA VAL A 109 9.38 -0.27 0.92
C VAL A 109 8.27 0.11 -0.07
N SER A 110 7.25 -0.73 -0.29
CA SER A 110 6.13 -0.45 -1.20
C SER A 110 5.29 0.78 -0.79
N GLN A 111 5.38 1.18 0.48
CA GLN A 111 4.72 2.41 0.98
C GLN A 111 5.47 3.69 0.58
N GLN A 112 6.70 3.56 0.07
CA GLN A 112 7.51 4.70 -0.36
C GLN A 112 7.03 5.20 -1.73
N PRO A 113 7.28 6.47 -2.07
CA PRO A 113 6.87 7.04 -3.37
C PRO A 113 7.46 6.30 -4.58
N PHE A 114 8.59 5.60 -4.39
CA PHE A 114 9.28 4.84 -5.43
C PHE A 114 9.41 3.40 -4.98
N ASP A 115 8.60 2.53 -5.57
CA ASP A 115 8.68 1.08 -5.34
C ASP A 115 9.76 0.47 -6.26
N PHE A 116 10.81 -0.08 -5.64
CA PHE A 116 11.91 -0.76 -6.33
C PHE A 116 11.52 -2.16 -6.82
N PHE A 117 10.47 -2.74 -6.24
CA PHE A 117 9.98 -4.07 -6.56
C PHE A 117 8.95 -4.07 -7.69
N ILE A 118 8.69 -2.92 -8.28
CA ILE A 118 7.86 -2.78 -9.47
C ILE A 118 8.74 -2.26 -10.59
N ALA A 119 8.92 -3.05 -11.65
CA ALA A 119 9.47 -2.58 -12.92
C ALA A 119 8.33 -2.09 -13.80
N SER A 120 8.38 -0.88 -14.32
CA SER A 120 7.28 -0.29 -15.08
C SER A 120 7.77 0.46 -16.31
N SER A 121 7.12 0.26 -17.45
CA SER A 121 7.32 1.03 -18.69
C SER A 121 7.09 2.54 -18.54
N GLU A 122 6.54 2.98 -17.40
CA GLU A 122 6.54 4.40 -17.03
C GLU A 122 7.94 4.99 -16.90
N ARG A 123 8.95 4.18 -16.55
CA ARG A 123 10.36 4.59 -16.50
C ARG A 123 11.02 4.25 -17.83
N TYR A 124 11.76 5.19 -18.41
CA TYR A 124 12.36 5.02 -19.74
C TYR A 124 13.28 3.79 -19.82
N HIS A 125 14.18 3.61 -18.85
CA HIS A 125 15.09 2.46 -18.81
C HIS A 125 14.36 1.12 -18.67
N ASP A 126 13.40 1.05 -17.75
CA ASP A 126 12.56 -0.13 -17.60
C ASP A 126 11.78 -0.43 -18.86
N ASN A 127 11.25 0.59 -19.53
CA ASN A 127 10.49 0.39 -20.76
C ASN A 127 11.35 -0.28 -21.83
N TYR A 128 12.59 0.18 -22.00
CA TYR A 128 13.54 -0.43 -22.94
C TYR A 128 13.84 -1.89 -22.58
N VAL A 129 14.15 -2.17 -21.31
CA VAL A 129 14.46 -3.53 -20.85
C VAL A 129 13.24 -4.45 -20.95
N LEU A 130 12.07 -4.00 -20.48
CA LEU A 130 10.82 -4.75 -20.52
C LEU A 130 10.43 -5.05 -21.97
N ASP A 131 10.48 -4.08 -22.87
CA ASP A 131 10.18 -4.29 -24.29
C ASP A 131 11.12 -5.33 -24.92
N GLN A 132 12.43 -5.29 -24.63
CA GLN A 132 13.38 -6.30 -25.11
C GLN A 132 13.09 -7.70 -24.56
N VAL A 133 12.85 -7.83 -23.25
CA VAL A 133 12.56 -9.11 -22.60
C VAL A 133 11.24 -9.69 -23.10
N MET A 134 10.20 -8.86 -23.21
CA MET A 134 8.88 -9.24 -23.69
C MET A 134 8.95 -9.74 -25.14
N ARG A 135 9.67 -9.02 -26.03
CA ARG A 135 9.93 -9.47 -27.41
C ARG A 135 10.66 -10.79 -27.47
N LYS A 136 11.71 -10.98 -26.66
CA LYS A 136 12.48 -12.24 -26.60
C LYS A 136 11.60 -13.44 -26.24
N HIS A 137 10.58 -13.24 -25.41
CA HIS A 137 9.66 -14.29 -24.98
C HIS A 137 8.35 -14.35 -25.78
N GLY A 138 8.23 -13.59 -26.88
CA GLY A 138 7.03 -13.57 -27.71
C GLY A 138 5.80 -12.95 -27.04
N VAL A 139 6.00 -12.18 -25.97
CA VAL A 139 4.94 -11.48 -25.25
C VAL A 139 4.84 -10.06 -25.81
N GLY A 140 3.81 -9.77 -26.59
CA GLY A 140 3.38 -8.39 -26.88
C GLY A 140 4.36 -7.46 -27.62
N GLY A 141 4.75 -7.83 -28.85
CA GLY A 141 5.29 -6.85 -29.80
C GLY A 141 4.20 -5.95 -30.40
N ARG A 142 4.50 -4.67 -30.66
CA ARG A 142 3.64 -3.75 -31.44
C ARG A 142 3.36 -4.23 -32.88
N GLN A 143 4.11 -5.23 -33.34
CA GLN A 143 4.02 -5.84 -34.66
C GLN A 143 3.98 -7.35 -34.50
N PHE A 144 2.80 -7.93 -34.29
CA PHE A 144 2.58 -9.34 -34.57
C PHE A 144 1.24 -9.49 -35.30
N ALA A 145 1.34 -9.98 -36.53
CA ALA A 145 0.21 -10.43 -37.35
C ALA A 145 -0.36 -11.77 -36.85
N ASP A 146 0.27 -12.40 -35.86
CA ASP A 146 -0.20 -13.65 -35.26
C ASP A 146 -0.66 -13.43 -33.80
N PRO A 147 -1.85 -13.92 -33.42
CA PRO A 147 -2.42 -13.65 -32.11
C PRO A 147 -1.65 -14.39 -31.01
N PRO A 148 -1.13 -13.70 -29.97
CA PRO A 148 -0.56 -14.37 -28.81
C PRO A 148 -1.64 -15.18 -28.07
N ARG A 149 -1.24 -16.27 -27.40
CA ARG A 149 -2.10 -17.20 -26.64
C ARG A 149 -2.98 -16.54 -25.55
N MET A 150 -2.70 -15.29 -25.18
CA MET A 150 -3.61 -14.39 -24.48
C MET A 150 -3.90 -13.21 -25.40
N THR A 151 -5.14 -13.09 -25.86
CA THR A 151 -5.54 -12.08 -26.84
C THR A 151 -5.26 -10.70 -26.25
N TYR A 152 -4.36 -9.93 -26.88
CA TYR A 152 -3.98 -8.56 -26.55
C TYR A 152 -5.19 -7.67 -26.19
N GLU A 153 -6.33 -7.89 -26.86
CA GLU A 153 -7.62 -7.24 -26.60
C GLU A 153 -8.18 -7.48 -25.18
N SER A 154 -8.01 -8.69 -24.62
CA SER A 154 -8.46 -8.98 -23.26
C SER A 154 -7.65 -8.23 -22.20
N MET A 155 -6.36 -8.00 -22.47
CA MET A 155 -5.48 -7.25 -21.56
C MET A 155 -5.74 -5.75 -21.59
N LYS A 156 -6.14 -5.19 -22.75
CA LYS A 156 -6.50 -3.77 -22.86
C LYS A 156 -7.63 -3.36 -21.93
N LEU A 157 -8.64 -4.23 -21.75
CA LEU A 157 -9.79 -3.93 -20.90
C LEU A 157 -9.39 -3.70 -19.43
N HIS A 158 -8.29 -4.33 -19.00
CA HIS A 158 -7.79 -4.28 -17.62
C HIS A 158 -6.52 -3.44 -17.48
N ALA A 159 -6.13 -2.70 -18.51
CA ALA A 159 -4.94 -1.88 -18.48
C ALA A 159 -5.09 -0.75 -17.47
N LEU A 160 -4.08 -0.59 -16.60
CA LEU A 160 -4.08 0.49 -15.62
C LEU A 160 -3.67 1.79 -16.33
N PRO A 161 -4.49 2.85 -16.26
CA PRO A 161 -4.07 4.16 -16.76
C PRO A 161 -3.04 4.75 -15.80
N THR A 162 -1.79 4.90 -16.25
CA THR A 162 -0.67 5.37 -15.43
C THR A 162 0.06 6.54 -16.09
N GLY A 163 0.73 7.38 -15.29
CA GLY A 163 1.55 8.49 -15.79
C GLY A 163 1.64 9.67 -14.83
N PRO A 164 2.49 10.68 -15.13
CA PRO A 164 3.22 10.89 -16.38
C PRO A 164 4.32 9.85 -16.64
N TRP A 165 4.55 9.51 -17.90
CA TRP A 165 5.64 8.61 -18.30
C TRP A 165 6.94 9.41 -18.44
N GLY A 166 8.06 8.79 -18.08
CA GLY A 166 9.38 9.38 -18.15
C GLY A 166 9.80 9.75 -19.57
N ASN A 167 10.58 10.82 -19.68
CA ASN A 167 11.13 11.28 -20.96
C ASN A 167 12.50 10.65 -21.21
N GLU A 168 12.80 10.42 -22.48
CA GLU A 168 14.10 9.92 -22.95
C GLU A 168 15.26 10.89 -22.65
N SER A 169 14.99 12.20 -22.69
CA SER A 169 16.03 13.22 -22.50
C SER A 169 16.60 13.28 -21.07
N PHE A 170 15.83 12.82 -20.08
CA PHE A 170 16.22 12.84 -18.67
C PHE A 170 15.72 11.56 -17.99
N PRO A 171 16.36 10.40 -18.27
CA PRO A 171 15.90 9.16 -17.70
C PRO A 171 16.12 9.18 -16.18
N GLU A 172 15.05 8.93 -15.42
CA GLU A 172 15.16 8.83 -13.96
C GLU A 172 15.90 7.54 -13.59
N PRO A 173 16.92 7.60 -12.72
CA PRO A 173 17.58 6.40 -12.22
C PRO A 173 16.62 5.56 -11.37
N LEU A 174 16.91 4.26 -11.25
CA LEU A 174 16.10 3.35 -10.43
C LEU A 174 16.03 3.85 -8.99
N GLY A 175 14.82 4.15 -8.51
CA GLY A 175 14.60 4.73 -7.17
C GLY A 175 14.67 6.25 -7.07
N GLY A 176 14.80 6.95 -8.20
CA GLY A 176 15.01 8.38 -8.25
C GLY A 176 16.38 8.79 -7.70
N THR A 177 16.62 10.09 -7.61
CA THR A 177 17.82 10.58 -6.91
C THR A 177 17.61 10.43 -5.40
N ARG A 178 18.64 10.00 -4.66
CA ARG A 178 18.58 9.84 -3.19
C ARG A 178 17.98 11.07 -2.49
N ASN A 179 18.28 12.25 -3.03
CA ASN A 179 17.77 13.53 -2.53
C ASN A 179 16.29 13.77 -2.87
N ALA A 180 15.81 13.37 -4.05
CA ALA A 180 14.40 13.50 -4.43
C ALA A 180 13.50 12.58 -3.60
N SER A 181 13.92 11.33 -3.41
CA SER A 181 13.17 10.34 -2.63
C SER A 181 13.12 10.73 -1.14
N ALA A 182 14.25 11.18 -0.57
CA ALA A 182 14.27 11.72 0.78
C ALA A 182 13.35 12.95 0.93
N LYS A 183 13.38 13.88 -0.03
CA LYS A 183 12.55 15.09 0.00
C LYS A 183 11.05 14.78 -0.14
N ALA A 184 10.68 13.77 -0.93
CA ALA A 184 9.29 13.35 -1.10
C ALA A 184 8.72 12.73 0.18
N VAL A 185 9.47 11.82 0.82
CA VAL A 185 9.09 11.24 2.12
C VAL A 185 8.99 12.32 3.19
N LEU A 186 9.97 13.22 3.27
CA LEU A 186 9.96 14.32 4.23
C LEU A 186 8.76 15.24 4.00
N ARG A 187 8.47 15.59 2.74
CA ARG A 187 7.33 16.45 2.36
C ARG A 187 6.01 15.81 2.75
N ARG A 188 5.82 14.51 2.51
CA ARG A 188 4.60 13.79 2.89
C ARG A 188 4.41 13.81 4.41
N ASN A 189 5.44 13.45 5.16
CA ASN A 189 5.39 13.45 6.62
C ASN A 189 5.16 14.86 7.19
N PHE A 190 5.78 15.87 6.58
CA PHE A 190 5.57 17.27 6.95
C PHE A 190 4.13 17.73 6.67
N TRP A 191 3.56 17.37 5.52
CA TRP A 191 2.16 17.68 5.19
C TRP A 191 1.16 17.03 6.16
N PHE A 192 1.38 15.77 6.54
CA PHE A 192 0.54 15.12 7.55
C PHE A 192 0.62 15.83 8.91
N LYS A 193 1.81 16.30 9.31
CA LYS A 193 1.98 17.09 10.54
C LYS A 193 1.24 18.43 10.47
N ILE A 194 1.31 19.14 9.34
CA ILE A 194 0.57 20.39 9.14
C ILE A 194 -0.94 20.14 9.22
N MET A 195 -1.44 19.13 8.50
CA MET A 195 -2.86 18.79 8.52
C MET A 195 -3.32 18.40 9.94
N GLY A 196 -2.54 17.58 10.64
CA GLY A 196 -2.82 17.23 12.04
C GLY A 196 -2.85 18.45 12.96
N ALA A 197 -1.91 19.39 12.80
CA ALA A 197 -1.88 20.63 13.57
C ALA A 197 -3.07 21.55 13.26
N LEU A 198 -3.46 21.68 11.99
CA LEU A 198 -4.62 22.48 11.59
C LEU A 198 -5.93 21.88 12.10
N VAL A 199 -6.12 20.57 11.95
CA VAL A 199 -7.30 19.87 12.47
C VAL A 199 -7.33 19.99 14.00
N GLY A 200 -6.25 19.65 14.70
CA GLY A 200 -6.18 19.78 16.15
C GLY A 200 -6.42 21.21 16.65
N GLY A 201 -5.86 22.21 15.97
CA GLY A 201 -6.08 23.62 16.28
C GLY A 201 -7.53 24.06 16.07
N ALA A 202 -8.16 23.64 14.97
CA ALA A 202 -9.56 23.92 14.70
C ALA A 202 -10.48 23.28 15.77
N PHE A 203 -10.18 22.06 16.21
CA PHE A 203 -10.91 21.40 17.29
C PHE A 203 -10.69 22.05 18.66
N LEU A 204 -9.56 22.70 18.92
CA LEU A 204 -9.35 23.44 20.18
C LEU A 204 -10.06 24.80 20.19
N VAL A 205 -9.96 25.56 19.10
CA VAL A 205 -10.49 26.92 19.01
C VAL A 205 -11.99 26.94 18.70
N GLY A 206 -12.45 26.02 17.86
CA GLY A 206 -13.83 25.91 17.40
C GLY A 206 -14.88 25.92 18.52
N PRO A 207 -14.84 24.98 19.49
CA PRO A 207 -15.80 24.95 20.58
C PRO A 207 -15.71 26.19 21.46
N MET A 208 -14.51 26.76 21.70
CA MET A 208 -14.38 28.00 22.47
C MET A 208 -15.12 29.17 21.80
N TRP A 209 -14.95 29.34 20.49
CA TRP A 209 -15.64 30.37 19.72
C TRP A 209 -17.16 30.17 19.72
N LEU A 210 -17.59 28.92 19.55
CA LEU A 210 -19.00 28.57 19.44
C LEU A 210 -19.74 28.77 20.78
N LEU A 211 -19.10 28.40 21.90
CA LEU A 211 -19.61 28.61 23.26
C LEU A 211 -19.68 30.10 23.66
N VAL A 212 -18.82 30.96 23.09
CA VAL A 212 -18.88 32.41 23.31
C VAL A 212 -20.07 33.05 22.58
N LEU A 213 -20.43 32.52 21.39
CA LEU A 213 -21.43 33.14 20.52
C LEU A 213 -22.88 32.88 20.96
N LYS A 214 -23.16 31.77 21.65
CA LYS A 214 -24.51 31.35 22.06
C LYS A 214 -24.50 30.82 23.50
N ARG A 215 -25.17 31.55 24.41
CA ARG A 215 -25.22 31.24 25.86
C ARG A 215 -26.39 30.34 26.26
N GLU A 216 -26.68 29.31 25.46
CA GLU A 216 -27.76 28.37 25.77
C GLU A 216 -27.19 27.07 26.36
N LEU A 217 -27.73 26.64 27.51
CA LEU A 217 -27.23 25.51 28.30
C LEU A 217 -27.19 24.20 27.50
N TYR A 218 -28.28 23.89 26.79
CA TYR A 218 -28.40 22.69 25.95
C TYR A 218 -27.44 22.73 24.76
N LEU A 219 -27.20 23.91 24.20
CA LEU A 219 -26.30 24.11 23.08
C LEU A 219 -24.85 23.89 23.52
N ASN A 220 -24.47 24.36 24.71
CA ASN A 220 -23.13 24.16 25.27
C ASN A 220 -22.81 22.68 25.50
N LEU A 221 -23.75 21.93 26.08
CA LEU A 221 -23.55 20.51 26.35
C LEU A 221 -23.52 19.68 25.05
N GLY A 222 -24.39 20.00 24.09
CA GLY A 222 -24.42 19.36 22.77
C GLY A 222 -23.14 19.60 21.97
N VAL A 223 -22.61 20.84 22.01
CA VAL A 223 -21.37 21.20 21.32
C VAL A 223 -20.17 20.48 21.96
N ALA A 224 -20.05 20.49 23.29
CA ALA A 224 -18.94 19.81 23.95
C ALA A 224 -18.91 18.30 23.64
N THR A 225 -20.05 17.62 23.77
CA THR A 225 -20.16 16.18 23.49
C THR A 225 -19.93 15.86 22.00
N GLY A 226 -20.50 16.66 21.09
CA GLY A 226 -20.31 16.51 19.65
C GLY A 226 -18.87 16.71 19.20
N PHE A 227 -18.18 17.74 19.70
CA PHE A 227 -16.77 18.01 19.37
C PHE A 227 -15.83 16.95 19.95
N VAL A 228 -16.05 16.47 21.18
CA VAL A 228 -15.27 15.35 21.76
C VAL A 228 -15.45 14.09 20.93
N PHE A 229 -16.68 13.75 20.55
CA PHE A 229 -16.97 12.58 19.73
C PHE A 229 -16.31 12.67 18.34
N ALA A 230 -16.47 13.82 17.66
CA ALA A 230 -15.85 14.06 16.36
C ALA A 230 -14.32 14.06 16.42
N PHE A 231 -13.73 14.62 17.47
CA PHE A 231 -12.29 14.58 17.70
C PHE A 231 -11.80 13.15 17.93
N GLY A 232 -12.46 12.38 18.79
CA GLY A 232 -12.12 10.99 19.04
C GLY A 232 -12.19 10.15 17.76
N PHE A 233 -13.25 10.31 16.97
CA PHE A 233 -13.38 9.64 15.68
C PHE A 233 -12.29 10.06 14.69
N SER A 234 -11.95 11.35 14.64
CA SER A 234 -10.84 11.84 13.82
C SER A 234 -9.50 11.26 14.25
N MET A 235 -9.27 11.05 15.56
CA MET A 235 -8.03 10.49 16.08
C MET A 235 -7.87 9.00 15.76
N VAL A 236 -8.96 8.24 15.71
CA VAL A 236 -8.93 6.83 15.25
C VAL A 236 -8.40 6.70 13.83
N GLY A 237 -8.71 7.66 12.95
CA GLY A 237 -8.19 7.68 11.58
C GLY A 237 -6.74 8.13 11.46
N CYS A 238 -6.20 8.85 12.45
CA CYS A 238 -4.89 9.50 12.39
C CYS A 238 -3.80 8.79 13.20
N VAL A 239 -4.16 7.93 14.16
CA VAL A 239 -3.23 7.34 15.12
C VAL A 239 -3.33 5.81 15.10
N ASP A 240 -2.20 5.15 14.87
CA ASP A 240 -2.15 3.68 14.76
C ASP A 240 -2.32 2.95 16.10
N ARG A 241 -2.14 3.65 17.23
CA ARG A 241 -2.20 3.07 18.59
C ARG A 241 -3.43 3.54 19.34
N LEU A 242 -4.28 2.59 19.74
CA LEU A 242 -5.49 2.85 20.50
C LEU A 242 -5.21 3.59 21.83
N ASP A 243 -4.14 3.24 22.54
CA ASP A 243 -3.79 3.87 23.82
C ASP A 243 -3.56 5.39 23.68
N GLN A 244 -2.95 5.81 22.57
CA GLN A 244 -2.70 7.22 22.28
C GLN A 244 -4.00 7.96 21.93
N VAL A 245 -4.91 7.29 21.21
CA VAL A 245 -6.25 7.83 20.90
C VAL A 245 -7.03 8.07 22.20
N PHE A 246 -7.07 7.09 23.09
CA PHE A 246 -7.74 7.23 24.38
C PHE A 246 -7.13 8.35 25.23
N ALA A 247 -5.80 8.37 25.39
CA ALA A 247 -5.12 9.41 26.16
C ALA A 247 -5.41 10.83 25.60
N SER A 248 -5.35 11.00 24.28
CA SER A 248 -5.63 12.29 23.64
C SER A 248 -7.09 12.73 23.78
N THR A 249 -8.03 11.80 23.65
CA THR A 249 -9.47 12.08 23.75
C THR A 249 -9.86 12.44 25.17
N LEU A 250 -9.31 11.72 26.17
CA LEU A 250 -9.49 12.04 27.59
C LEU A 250 -8.92 13.41 27.93
N ALA A 251 -7.70 13.72 27.48
CA ALA A 251 -7.08 15.02 27.71
C ALA A 251 -7.93 16.15 27.10
N TYR A 252 -8.40 15.98 25.86
CA TYR A 252 -9.25 16.96 25.19
C TYR A 252 -10.61 17.13 25.89
N SER A 253 -11.25 16.03 26.28
CA SER A 253 -12.51 16.05 27.02
C SER A 253 -12.37 16.75 28.38
N ALA A 254 -11.27 16.53 29.09
CA ALA A 254 -11.00 17.19 30.36
C ALA A 254 -10.89 18.71 30.18
N VAL A 255 -10.13 19.17 29.18
CA VAL A 255 -10.01 20.60 28.86
C VAL A 255 -11.37 21.21 28.56
N LEU A 256 -12.17 20.59 27.68
CA LEU A 256 -13.50 21.10 27.35
C LEU A 256 -14.45 21.12 28.56
N MET A 257 -14.44 20.09 29.40
CA MET A 257 -15.26 20.05 30.61
C MET A 257 -14.89 21.18 31.60
N VAL A 258 -13.61 21.46 31.78
CA VAL A 258 -13.16 22.60 32.61
C VAL A 258 -13.67 23.93 32.03
N PHE A 259 -13.56 24.12 30.71
CA PHE A 259 -14.09 25.32 30.06
C PHE A 259 -15.60 25.46 30.22
N VAL A 260 -16.34 24.38 30.02
CA VAL A 260 -17.80 24.35 30.23
C VAL A 260 -18.15 24.68 31.69
N GLY A 261 -17.42 24.13 32.66
CA GLY A 261 -17.59 24.43 34.08
C GLY A 261 -17.39 25.92 34.43
N VAL A 262 -16.29 26.52 33.96
CA VAL A 262 -16.01 27.96 34.18
C VAL A 262 -17.08 28.86 33.53
N MET A 263 -17.65 28.44 32.40
CA MET A 263 -18.71 29.19 31.75
C MET A 263 -20.04 29.14 32.51
N PHE A 264 -20.35 28.00 33.16
CA PHE A 264 -21.53 27.88 34.01
C PHE A 264 -21.44 28.73 35.29
N ASP A 265 -20.26 28.78 35.91
CA ASP A 265 -20.01 29.58 37.12
C ASP A 265 -20.30 31.09 36.89
N LYS A 266 -19.98 31.60 35.68
CA LYS A 266 -20.30 32.99 35.29
C LYS A 266 -21.78 33.26 35.02
N GLN A 267 -22.57 32.23 34.73
CA GLN A 267 -24.00 32.38 34.42
C GLN A 267 -24.86 32.42 35.68
N PHE A 268 -24.39 31.81 36.77
CA PHE A 268 -25.06 31.79 38.07
C PHE A 268 -24.08 32.24 39.15
N PRO A 269 -23.74 33.54 39.23
CA PRO A 269 -23.00 34.01 40.40
C PRO A 269 -23.86 33.73 41.63
N GLU A 270 -23.40 32.85 42.51
CA GLU A 270 -24.05 32.59 43.79
C GLU A 270 -24.08 33.89 44.59
N GLY A 271 -25.20 34.61 44.54
CA GLY A 271 -25.41 35.88 45.24
C GLY A 271 -26.14 36.94 44.43
N ALA A 272 -27.41 36.71 44.10
CA ALA A 272 -28.43 37.75 43.87
C ALA A 272 -29.82 37.19 44.19
#